data_AF-A0AA39G115-F1
#
_entry.id   AF-A0AA39G115-F1
#
_cell.length_a   1.000
_cell.length_b   1.000
_cell.length_c   1.000
_cell.angle_alpha   90.00
_cell.angle_beta   90.00
_cell.angle_gamma   90.00
#
_symmetry.space_group_name_H-M   'P 1'
#
loop_
_entity.id
_entity.type
_entity.pdbx_description
1 polymer ?
#
loop_
_entity_poly.entity_id
_entity_poly.type
_entity_poly.pdbx_seq_one_letter_code
_entity_poly.pdbx_strand_id
1 'polypeptide(L)'
;MAMNNDDFSFSELCRLCSLKSNNQMQIFDKEGEQRQLLFKIRSCIPSVITKEDALPKNICQKCVYKLDMFYEFRVSCMTTETVLKNYSESLKHLAQSVNSQGVADR
;
A
#
# COMPACT_ATOMS: atom_id res chain seq x y z
N MET A 1 20.37 -44.36 8.43
CA MET A 1 19.41 -44.17 7.32
C MET A 1 18.49 -43.03 7.69
N ALA A 2 18.29 -42.10 6.74
CA ALA A 2 17.40 -40.94 6.75
C ALA A 2 17.61 -39.90 7.88
N MET A 3 18.47 -38.92 7.62
CA MET A 3 18.29 -37.59 8.18
C MET A 3 17.05 -36.99 7.50
N ASN A 4 16.06 -36.56 8.27
CA ASN A 4 14.84 -35.95 7.75
C ASN A 4 15.20 -34.64 7.03
N ASN A 5 15.25 -34.69 5.70
CA ASN A 5 15.37 -33.52 4.83
C ASN A 5 14.02 -32.79 4.76
N ASP A 6 13.65 -32.06 5.81
CA ASP A 6 12.82 -30.86 5.62
C ASP A 6 13.74 -29.76 5.08
N ASP A 7 14.18 -29.93 3.84
CA ASP A 7 14.97 -28.95 3.14
C ASP A 7 14.03 -27.82 2.71
N PHE A 8 13.99 -26.77 3.52
CA PHE A 8 13.14 -25.60 3.26
C PHE A 8 13.55 -24.99 1.93
N SER A 9 12.70 -25.11 0.91
CA SER A 9 12.96 -24.42 -0.34
C SER A 9 12.74 -22.93 -0.13
N PHE A 10 13.81 -22.15 -0.26
CA PHE A 10 13.80 -20.69 -0.16
C PHE A 10 12.72 -20.03 -1.04
N SER A 11 12.35 -20.66 -2.17
CA SER A 11 11.28 -20.17 -3.04
C SER A 11 9.89 -20.24 -2.41
N GLU A 12 9.67 -21.08 -1.40
CA GLU A 12 8.39 -21.22 -0.68
C GLU A 12 8.19 -20.18 0.43
N LEU A 13 9.13 -19.28 0.66
CA LEU A 13 8.99 -18.25 1.68
C LEU A 13 8.16 -17.08 1.15
N CYS A 14 7.31 -16.52 2.02
CA CYS A 14 6.64 -15.26 1.73
C CYS A 14 7.68 -14.12 1.67
N ARG A 15 7.66 -13.33 0.60
CA ARG A 15 8.57 -12.20 0.38
C ARG A 15 8.50 -11.14 1.48
N LEU A 16 7.35 -10.96 2.14
CA LEU A 16 7.17 -9.89 3.11
C LEU A 16 7.42 -10.31 4.56
N CYS A 17 7.19 -11.57 4.91
CA CYS A 17 7.34 -12.03 6.30
C CYS A 17 8.31 -13.20 6.47
N SER A 18 8.85 -13.75 5.38
CA SER A 18 9.75 -14.90 5.38
C SER A 18 9.18 -16.17 6.05
N LEU A 19 7.85 -16.25 6.19
CA LEU A 19 7.17 -17.44 6.72
C LEU A 19 6.64 -18.31 5.58
N LYS A 20 6.74 -19.63 5.76
CA LYS A 20 6.07 -20.61 4.91
C LYS A 20 4.56 -20.54 5.11
N SER A 21 3.81 -20.81 4.04
CA SER A 21 2.36 -20.90 4.09
C SER A 21 1.88 -21.87 3.02
N ASN A 22 0.82 -22.62 3.32
CA ASN A 22 0.19 -23.50 2.31
C ASN A 22 -0.64 -22.69 1.30
N ASN A 23 -0.98 -21.44 1.62
CA ASN A 23 -1.78 -20.56 0.76
C ASN A 23 -0.94 -19.34 0.37
N GLN A 24 -0.34 -19.43 -0.81
CA GLN A 24 0.54 -18.41 -1.39
C GLN A 24 0.13 -18.10 -2.82
N MET A 25 0.51 -16.91 -3.26
CA MET A 25 0.35 -16.45 -4.63
C MET A 25 1.65 -15.83 -5.13
N GLN A 26 1.88 -15.89 -6.43
CA GLN A 26 3.05 -15.26 -7.03
C GLN A 26 2.80 -13.76 -7.18
N ILE A 27 3.79 -12.95 -6.83
CA ILE A 27 3.71 -11.48 -6.95
C ILE A 27 3.58 -11.03 -8.42
N PHE A 28 4.08 -11.86 -9.35
CA PHE A 28 4.34 -11.51 -10.73
C PHE A 28 3.58 -12.33 -11.77
N ASP A 29 2.66 -13.21 -11.33
CA ASP A 29 1.78 -13.93 -12.23
C ASP A 29 0.53 -13.10 -12.58
N LYS A 30 -0.38 -13.70 -13.35
CA LYS A 30 -1.63 -13.03 -13.77
C LYS A 30 -2.51 -12.63 -12.60
N GLU A 31 -2.59 -13.44 -11.55
CA GLU A 31 -3.42 -13.12 -10.39
C GLU A 31 -2.78 -11.96 -9.59
N GLY A 32 -1.47 -11.99 -9.41
CA GLY A 32 -0.72 -10.92 -8.76
C GLY A 32 -0.81 -9.59 -9.50
N GLU A 33 -0.81 -9.62 -10.83
CA GLU A 33 -1.06 -8.45 -11.68
C GLU A 33 -2.50 -7.94 -11.54
N GLN A 34 -3.49 -8.83 -11.64
CA GLN A 34 -4.91 -8.47 -11.48
C GLN A 34 -5.19 -7.83 -10.11
N ARG A 35 -4.56 -8.32 -9.05
CA ARG A 35 -4.67 -7.77 -7.68
C ARG A 35 -3.78 -6.56 -7.43
N GLN A 36 -2.95 -6.20 -8.41
CA GLN A 36 -1.98 -5.10 -8.36
C GLN A 36 -0.99 -5.20 -7.19
N LEU A 37 -0.54 -6.42 -6.86
CA LEU A 37 0.28 -6.68 -5.66
C LEU A 37 1.55 -5.83 -5.64
N LEU A 38 2.31 -5.84 -6.73
CA LEU A 38 3.57 -5.09 -6.82
C LEU A 38 3.37 -3.57 -6.64
N PHE A 39 2.31 -3.03 -7.22
CA PHE A 39 1.96 -1.61 -7.10
C PHE A 39 1.58 -1.25 -5.66
N LYS A 40 0.73 -2.06 -5.02
CA LYS A 40 0.34 -1.86 -3.62
C LYS A 40 1.55 -1.96 -2.68
N ILE A 41 2.44 -2.95 -2.89
CA ILE A 41 3.65 -3.09 -2.08
C ILE A 41 4.50 -1.82 -2.18
N ARG A 42 4.79 -1.34 -3.39
CA ARG A 42 5.59 -0.12 -3.59
C ARG A 42 4.91 1.15 -3.05
N SER A 43 3.58 1.16 -3.00
CA SER A 43 2.81 2.29 -2.45
C SER A 43 2.87 2.35 -0.91
N CYS A 44 2.99 1.19 -0.24
CA CYS A 44 2.89 1.09 1.22
C CYS A 44 4.22 0.81 1.92
N ILE A 45 5.18 0.19 1.23
CA ILE A 45 6.43 -0.29 1.81
C ILE A 45 7.60 0.26 0.98
N PRO A 46 8.59 0.93 1.59
CA PRO A 46 9.77 1.43 0.90
C PRO A 46 10.75 0.29 0.59
N SER A 47 10.31 -0.67 -0.25
CA SER A 47 11.09 -1.84 -0.63
C SER A 47 11.15 -1.98 -2.15
N VAL A 48 12.36 -2.23 -2.67
CA VAL A 48 12.58 -2.55 -4.08
C VAL A 48 12.34 -4.04 -4.28
N ILE A 49 11.24 -4.37 -4.94
CA ILE A 49 10.89 -5.74 -5.33
C ILE A 49 10.89 -5.83 -6.86
N THR A 50 11.64 -6.79 -7.39
CA THR A 50 11.87 -6.99 -8.83
C THR A 50 11.74 -8.46 -9.21
N LYS A 51 11.53 -8.77 -10.49
CA LYS A 51 11.52 -10.16 -10.96
C LYS A 51 12.92 -10.75 -10.95
N GLU A 52 13.93 -9.90 -11.12
CA GLU A 52 15.33 -10.22 -11.35
C GLU A 52 16.10 -10.49 -10.06
N ASP A 53 15.63 -10.02 -8.90
CA ASP A 53 16.30 -10.30 -7.63
C ASP A 53 16.26 -11.78 -7.23
N ALA A 54 17.27 -12.25 -6.49
CA ALA A 54 17.38 -13.64 -6.05
C ALA A 54 16.60 -13.91 -4.74
N LEU A 55 15.44 -13.29 -4.57
CA LEU A 55 14.61 -13.37 -3.36
C LEU A 55 13.24 -14.00 -3.69
N PRO A 56 12.47 -14.47 -2.68
CA PRO A 56 11.23 -15.19 -2.93
C PRO A 56 10.20 -14.34 -3.68
N LYS A 57 9.45 -14.98 -4.58
CA LYS A 57 8.44 -14.34 -5.44
C LYS A 57 7.01 -14.61 -4.99
N ASN A 58 6.86 -15.36 -3.89
CA ASN A 58 5.59 -15.69 -3.27
C ASN A 58 5.20 -14.64 -2.21
N ILE A 59 3.90 -14.41 -2.05
CA ILE A 59 3.34 -13.69 -0.92
C ILE A 59 2.22 -14.53 -0.30
N CYS A 60 2.22 -14.67 1.03
CA CYS A 60 1.20 -15.44 1.72
C CYS A 60 -0.08 -14.61 1.92
N GLN A 61 -1.22 -15.30 2.05
CA GLN A 61 -2.53 -14.66 2.19
C GLN A 61 -2.61 -13.64 3.33
N LYS A 62 -1.94 -13.90 4.47
CA LYS A 62 -1.89 -12.97 5.61
C LYS A 62 -1.23 -11.64 5.24
N CYS A 63 -0.17 -11.69 4.44
CA CYS A 63 0.54 -10.50 3.97
C CYS A 63 -0.28 -9.75 2.92
N VAL A 64 -0.98 -10.45 2.03
CA VAL A 64 -1.91 -9.84 1.06
C VAL A 64 -3.02 -9.07 1.78
N TYR A 65 -3.67 -9.70 2.76
CA TYR A 65 -4.73 -9.04 3.54
C TYR A 65 -4.24 -7.76 4.23
N LYS A 66 -3.08 -7.82 4.90
CA LYS A 66 -2.49 -6.63 5.53
C LYS A 66 -2.13 -5.57 4.50
N LEU A 67 -1.61 -5.97 3.34
CA LEU A 67 -1.24 -5.07 2.27
C LEU A 67 -2.45 -4.31 1.73
N ASP A 68 -3.57 -5.01 1.49
CA ASP A 68 -4.81 -4.40 1.04
C ASP A 68 -5.33 -3.40 2.08
N MET A 69 -5.39 -3.80 3.34
CA MET A 69 -5.78 -2.93 4.46
C MET A 69 -4.92 -1.65 4.54
N PHE A 70 -3.59 -1.79 4.43
CA PHE A 70 -2.70 -0.63 4.44
C PHE A 70 -2.88 0.27 3.23
N TYR A 71 -3.09 -0.31 2.05
CA TYR A 71 -3.30 0.45 0.83
C TYR A 71 -4.60 1.25 0.87
N GLU A 72 -5.70 0.64 1.31
CA GLU A 72 -6.99 1.31 1.48
C GLU A 72 -6.90 2.44 2.51
N PHE A 73 -6.26 2.19 3.65
CA PHE A 73 -6.02 3.22 4.65
C PHE A 73 -5.21 4.38 4.08
N ARG A 74 -4.13 4.10 3.35
CA ARG A 74 -3.31 5.12 2.67
C ARG A 74 -4.14 5.97 1.71
N VAL A 75 -4.95 5.35 0.85
CA VAL A 75 -5.82 6.06 -0.11
C VAL A 75 -6.83 6.94 0.61
N SER A 76 -7.41 6.45 1.70
CA SER A 76 -8.33 7.23 2.55
C SER A 76 -7.67 8.48 3.13
N CYS A 77 -6.46 8.34 3.68
CA CYS A 77 -5.69 9.48 4.19
C CYS A 77 -5.40 10.52 3.10
N MET A 78 -4.95 10.09 1.92
CA MET A 78 -4.63 11.01 0.81
C MET A 78 -5.88 11.73 0.27
N THR A 79 -7.00 11.03 0.16
CA THR A 79 -8.28 11.62 -0.22
C THR A 79 -8.71 12.65 0.81
N THR A 80 -8.62 12.30 2.09
CA THR A 80 -8.97 13.20 3.20
C THR A 80 -8.08 14.44 3.21
N GLU A 81 -6.77 14.28 2.99
CA GLU A 81 -5.84 15.41 2.90
C GLU A 81 -6.25 16.39 1.80
N THR A 82 -6.65 15.88 0.63
CA THR A 82 -7.12 16.71 -0.49
C THR A 82 -8.38 17.49 -0.11
N VAL A 83 -9.35 16.82 0.51
CA VAL A 83 -10.60 17.45 0.99
C VAL A 83 -10.31 18.55 2.01
N LEU A 84 -9.43 18.28 2.98
CA LEU A 84 -9.07 19.23 4.02
C LEU A 84 -8.34 20.46 3.46
N LYS A 85 -7.47 20.28 2.45
CA LYS A 85 -6.81 21.38 1.74
C LYS A 85 -7.83 22.29 1.04
N ASN A 86 -8.77 21.72 0.29
CA ASN A 86 -9.82 22.47 -0.39
C ASN A 86 -10.73 23.23 0.60
N TYR A 87 -11.05 22.60 1.73
CA TYR A 87 -11.82 23.25 2.79
C TYR A 87 -11.07 24.44 3.40
N SER A 88 -9.78 24.26 3.71
CA SER A 88 -8.92 25.33 4.21
C SER A 88 -8.83 26.52 3.25
N GLU A 89 -8.71 26.26 1.95
CA GLU A 89 -8.68 27.30 0.91
C GLU A 89 -10.00 28.06 0.81
N SER A 90 -11.13 27.34 0.80
CA SER A 90 -12.46 27.94 0.77
C SER A 90 -12.72 28.86 1.97
N LEU A 91 -12.31 28.44 3.17
CA LEU A 91 -12.42 29.26 4.38
C LEU A 91 -11.59 30.55 4.29
N LYS A 92 -10.38 30.50 3.70
CA LYS A 92 -9.55 31.70 3.49
C LYS A 92 -10.22 32.69 2.54
N HIS A 93 -10.82 32.22 1.46
CA HIS A 93 -11.55 33.08 0.51
C HIS A 93 -12.78 33.73 1.14
N LEU A 94 -13.54 32.99 1.95
CA LEU A 94 -14.69 33.55 2.67
C LEU A 94 -14.29 34.61 3.69
N ALA A 95 -13.19 34.41 4.42
CA ALA A 95 -12.69 35.42 5.37
C ALA A 95 -12.28 36.72 4.67
N GLN A 96 -11.72 36.63 3.46
CA GLN A 96 -11.30 37.79 2.67
C GLN A 96 -12.50 38.58 2.11
N SER A 97 -13.57 37.91 1.68
CA SER A 97 -14.76 38.59 1.17
C SER A 97 -15.50 39.38 2.26
N VAL A 98 -15.56 38.85 3.48
CA VAL A 98 -16.16 39.53 4.64
C VAL A 98 -15.39 40.81 5.00
N ASN A 99 -14.05 40.78 4.99
CA ASN A 99 -13.24 41.98 5.24
C ASN A 99 -13.42 43.08 4.18
N SER A 100 -13.86 42.73 2.97
CA SER A 100 -14.09 43.69 1.87
C SER A 100 -15.43 44.41 1.97
N GLN A 101 -16.44 43.79 2.59
CA GLN A 101 -17.78 44.35 2.77
C GLN A 101 -17.88 45.28 3.98
N GLY A 102 -17.04 45.11 5.00
CA GLY A 102 -17.02 45.98 6.20
C GLY A 102 -16.48 47.41 5.96
N VAL A 103 -15.96 47.71 4.77
CA VAL A 103 -15.46 49.05 4.40
C VAL A 103 -16.51 49.87 3.64
N ALA A 104 -17.57 49.24 3.10
CA ALA A 104 -18.58 49.94 2.30
C ALA A 104 -19.76 50.52 3.12
N ASP A 105 -19.87 50.18 4.41
CA ASP A 105 -20.95 50.63 5.32
C ASP A 105 -20.46 51.66 6.38
N ARG A 106 -19.35 52.37 6.15
CA ARG A 106 -18.93 53.56 6.91
C ARG A 106 -18.69 54.73 5.99
#